data_AF-A0A9D8ZF97-F1
#
_entry.id   AF-A0A9D8ZF97-F1
#
_cell.length_a   1.000
_cell.length_b   1.000
_cell.length_c   1.000
_cell.angle_alpha   90.00
_cell.angle_beta   90.00
_cell.angle_gamma   90.00
#
_symmetry.space_group_name_H-M   'P 1'
#
loop_
_entity.id
_entity.type
_entity.pdbx_description
1 polymer ?
#
loop_
_entity_poly.entity_id
_entity_poly.type
_entity_poly.pdbx_seq_one_letter_code
_entity_poly.pdbx_strand_id
1 'polypeptide(L)'
;MKHLMYALLIVSISLSACGQQKNKPEQQGSVKTQVKAPKTPLSAAVVTGDLEAVRQHIEAGTDINEKDPLSGSTPLITAITFDKKDIAKSLIDAGADLSIKNNDGSTALHVAAFFCKVEAVQMLLDAGADKNLKNNYGATPRETIVGSFAEVKPIYEMMQQQLGPIGLQLDLEEVEATRPTIAVMLQ
;
A
#
# COMPACT_ATOMS: atom_id res chain seq x y z
N MET A 1 29.42 17.26 84.85
CA MET A 1 29.56 16.41 86.06
C MET A 1 29.05 15.02 85.72
N LYS A 2 29.95 14.02 85.84
CA LYS A 2 29.69 12.56 85.87
C LYS A 2 29.11 11.96 84.58
N HIS A 3 29.53 10.82 84.04
CA HIS A 3 30.65 9.87 84.18
C HIS A 3 30.37 8.87 83.02
N LEU A 4 31.36 8.42 82.22
CA LEU A 4 32.01 7.09 82.39
C LEU A 4 31.08 5.94 81.87
N MET A 5 31.37 4.99 80.99
CA MET A 5 32.62 4.35 80.50
C MET A 5 32.28 3.30 79.41
N TYR A 6 33.25 3.02 78.53
CA TYR A 6 33.64 1.73 77.91
C TYR A 6 32.82 1.21 76.72
N ALA A 7 33.39 1.19 75.51
CA ALA A 7 34.42 0.28 74.99
C ALA A 7 33.83 -1.04 74.50
N LEU A 8 33.81 -1.23 73.18
CA LEU A 8 34.25 -2.50 72.60
C LEU A 8 34.75 -2.26 71.17
N LEU A 9 36.05 -2.50 71.00
CA LEU A 9 36.72 -2.72 69.74
C LEU A 9 36.08 -3.92 69.03
N ILE A 10 35.70 -3.75 67.76
CA ILE A 10 35.80 -4.84 66.78
C ILE A 10 36.49 -4.27 65.55
N VAL A 11 37.78 -4.56 65.45
CA VAL A 11 38.55 -4.50 64.20
C VAL A 11 38.34 -5.84 63.50
N SER A 12 37.79 -5.81 62.29
CA SER A 12 37.88 -6.92 61.34
C SER A 12 37.95 -6.40 59.91
N ILE A 13 39.17 -6.00 59.53
CA ILE A 13 39.93 -6.49 58.37
C ILE A 13 39.12 -6.83 57.09
N SER A 14 39.18 -5.87 56.16
CA SER A 14 39.37 -5.97 54.69
C SER A 14 38.65 -7.03 53.84
N LEU A 15 38.04 -6.55 52.74
CA LEU A 15 38.59 -6.73 51.38
C LEU A 15 37.88 -5.79 50.40
N SER A 16 38.69 -5.13 49.59
CA SER A 16 38.35 -4.19 48.52
C SER A 16 37.51 -4.82 47.42
N ALA A 17 36.54 -4.08 46.86
CA ALA A 17 36.36 -3.98 45.40
C ALA A 17 35.36 -2.87 45.05
N CYS A 18 35.72 -2.14 43.99
CA CYS A 18 35.13 -0.90 43.51
C CYS A 18 33.67 -1.02 43.05
N GLY A 19 32.97 0.12 43.11
CA GLY A 19 31.56 0.24 42.78
C GLY A 19 31.21 0.06 41.31
N GLN A 20 29.90 -0.01 41.06
CA GLN A 20 29.29 0.34 39.78
C GLN A 20 27.81 0.74 40.00
N GLN A 21 27.48 1.90 39.44
CA GLN A 21 26.13 2.46 39.30
C GLN A 21 25.17 1.43 38.70
N LYS A 22 23.93 1.46 39.19
CA LYS A 22 22.79 0.74 38.63
C LYS A 22 22.56 1.20 37.19
N ASN A 23 22.94 0.37 36.22
CA ASN A 23 22.56 0.55 34.82
C ASN A 23 21.07 0.23 34.65
N LYS A 24 20.33 1.26 34.25
CA LYS A 24 18.98 1.21 33.69
C LYS A 24 19.04 0.40 32.38
N PRO A 25 18.08 -0.49 32.09
CA PRO A 25 18.14 -1.28 30.87
C PRO A 25 18.11 -0.35 29.66
N GLU A 26 19.18 -0.44 28.86
CA GLU A 26 19.36 0.22 27.58
C GLU A 26 18.21 -0.19 26.67
N GLN A 27 17.42 0.80 26.24
CA GLN A 27 16.62 0.67 25.04
C GLN A 27 17.59 0.50 23.88
N GLN A 28 17.65 -0.69 23.32
CA GLN A 28 18.20 -0.92 21.99
C GLN A 28 17.41 -0.05 21.01
N GLY A 29 17.95 1.15 20.75
CA GLY A 29 17.53 1.98 19.63
C GLY A 29 17.78 1.19 18.36
N SER A 30 16.72 0.69 17.74
CA SER A 30 16.75 0.29 16.34
C SER A 30 17.20 1.51 15.56
N VAL A 31 18.44 1.50 15.06
CA VAL A 31 18.89 2.47 14.05
C VAL A 31 18.04 2.18 12.80
N LYS A 32 16.88 2.83 12.69
CA LYS A 32 16.17 2.91 11.41
C LYS A 32 17.06 3.76 10.52
N THR A 33 17.88 3.10 9.72
CA THR A 33 18.52 3.75 8.57
C THR A 33 17.39 4.35 7.75
N GLN A 34 17.20 5.68 7.81
CA GLN A 34 16.24 6.37 6.95
C GLN A 34 16.75 6.23 5.51
N VAL A 35 16.22 5.24 4.78
CA VAL A 35 16.40 5.16 3.34
C VAL A 35 15.80 6.45 2.76
N LYS A 36 16.63 7.24 2.07
CA LYS A 36 16.16 8.46 1.44
C LYS A 36 15.34 8.08 0.21
N ALA A 37 14.15 8.66 0.08
CA ALA A 37 13.31 8.43 -1.09
C ALA A 37 14.03 8.80 -2.40
N PRO A 38 13.73 8.09 -3.50
CA PRO A 38 14.19 8.46 -4.85
C PRO A 38 13.82 9.91 -5.21
N LYS A 39 14.56 10.49 -6.16
CA LYS A 39 14.22 11.82 -6.72
C LYS A 39 13.01 11.78 -7.64
N THR A 40 12.82 10.67 -8.35
CA THR A 40 11.64 10.43 -9.17
C THR A 40 10.42 10.36 -8.26
N PRO A 41 9.32 11.06 -8.53
CA PRO A 41 8.09 10.91 -7.74
C PRO A 41 7.52 9.50 -7.86
N LEU A 42 6.89 8.99 -6.79
CA LEU A 42 6.25 7.66 -6.79
C LEU A 42 5.24 7.52 -7.93
N SER A 43 4.42 8.55 -8.18
CA SER A 43 3.45 8.55 -9.27
C SER A 43 4.09 8.34 -10.65
N ALA A 44 5.22 9.00 -10.91
CA ALA A 44 5.96 8.83 -12.16
C ALA A 44 6.53 7.42 -12.28
N ALA A 45 7.14 6.90 -11.20
CA ALA A 45 7.69 5.54 -11.16
C ALA A 45 6.62 4.48 -11.47
N VAL A 46 5.41 4.63 -10.92
CA VAL A 46 4.28 3.74 -11.20
C VAL A 46 3.88 3.79 -12.68
N VAL A 47 3.70 4.99 -13.25
CA VAL A 47 3.30 5.15 -14.66
C VAL A 47 4.35 4.56 -15.60
N THR A 48 5.63 4.80 -15.34
CA THR A 48 6.73 4.26 -16.18
C THR A 48 7.03 2.79 -15.94
N GLY A 49 6.44 2.17 -14.91
CA GLY A 49 6.70 0.76 -14.56
C GLY A 49 8.04 0.53 -13.86
N ASP A 50 8.62 1.56 -13.22
CA ASP A 50 9.88 1.45 -12.49
C ASP A 50 9.65 0.83 -11.10
N LEU A 51 9.57 -0.50 -11.08
CA LEU A 51 9.33 -1.29 -9.86
C LEU A 51 10.40 -1.05 -8.79
N GLU A 52 11.65 -0.82 -9.19
CA GLU A 52 12.75 -0.61 -8.25
C GLU A 52 12.60 0.73 -7.54
N ALA A 53 12.29 1.80 -8.27
CA ALA A 53 11.99 3.08 -7.65
C ALA A 53 10.76 2.99 -6.71
N VAL A 54 9.71 2.24 -7.09
CA VAL A 54 8.55 2.00 -6.21
C VAL A 54 8.97 1.31 -4.90
N ARG A 55 9.80 0.27 -4.97
CA ARG A 55 10.32 -0.41 -3.77
C ARG A 55 11.13 0.53 -2.88
N GLN A 56 11.99 1.35 -3.47
CA GLN A 56 12.75 2.35 -2.72
C GLN A 56 11.86 3.39 -2.05
N HIS A 57 10.74 3.80 -2.67
CA HIS A 57 9.75 4.66 -2.02
C HIS A 57 9.08 4.00 -0.83
N ILE A 58 8.71 2.72 -0.95
CA ILE A 58 8.13 1.92 0.14
C ILE A 58 9.13 1.83 1.30
N GLU A 59 10.38 1.47 1.03
CA GLU A 59 11.45 1.38 2.04
C GLU A 59 11.72 2.72 2.74
N ALA A 60 11.65 3.82 2.00
CA ALA A 60 11.79 5.17 2.52
C ALA A 60 10.58 5.65 3.35
N GLY A 61 9.48 4.90 3.37
CA GLY A 61 8.24 5.29 4.06
C GLY A 61 7.53 6.47 3.39
N THR A 62 7.65 6.60 2.07
CA THR A 62 6.84 7.55 1.29
C THR A 62 5.36 7.23 1.48
N ASP A 63 4.48 8.25 1.48
CA ASP A 63 3.04 8.01 1.47
C ASP A 63 2.62 7.34 0.15
N ILE A 64 2.36 6.03 0.20
CA ILE A 64 1.94 5.23 -0.96
C ILE A 64 0.46 5.39 -1.31
N ASN A 65 -0.27 6.22 -0.56
CA ASN A 65 -1.70 6.49 -0.74
C ASN A 65 -1.96 7.91 -1.27
N GLU A 66 -0.91 8.70 -1.53
CA GLU A 66 -1.05 10.07 -2.05
C GLU A 66 -1.84 10.06 -3.37
N LYS A 67 -2.90 10.86 -3.43
CA LYS A 67 -3.77 10.93 -4.60
C LYS A 67 -3.16 11.86 -5.65
N ASP A 68 -3.15 11.39 -6.90
CA ASP A 68 -2.90 12.25 -8.06
C ASP A 68 -3.91 13.41 -8.09
N PRO A 69 -3.48 14.68 -8.24
CA PRO A 69 -4.38 15.83 -8.21
C PRO A 69 -5.44 15.85 -9.31
N LEU A 70 -5.18 15.25 -10.47
CA LEU A 70 -6.08 15.33 -11.63
C LEU A 70 -7.19 14.28 -11.56
N SER A 71 -6.83 13.03 -11.32
CA SER A 71 -7.75 11.88 -11.31
C SER A 71 -8.20 11.47 -9.91
N GLY A 72 -7.49 11.92 -8.87
CA GLY A 72 -7.64 11.41 -7.52
C GLY A 72 -7.14 9.98 -7.34
N SER A 73 -6.46 9.39 -8.33
CA SER A 73 -6.00 8.01 -8.25
C SER A 73 -4.84 7.86 -7.27
N THR A 74 -4.86 6.82 -6.45
CA THR A 74 -3.66 6.41 -5.69
C THR A 74 -2.66 5.71 -6.60
N PRO A 75 -1.39 5.56 -6.19
CA PRO A 75 -0.41 4.71 -6.86
C PRO A 75 -0.96 3.32 -7.21
N LEU A 76 -1.73 2.70 -6.32
CA LEU A 76 -2.33 1.38 -6.56
C LEU A 76 -3.38 1.41 -7.68
N ILE A 77 -4.27 2.40 -7.69
CA ILE A 77 -5.27 2.57 -8.75
C ILE A 77 -4.60 2.78 -10.11
N THR A 78 -3.56 3.61 -10.16
CA THR A 78 -2.78 3.86 -11.38
C THR A 78 -2.07 2.58 -11.85
N ALA A 79 -1.43 1.84 -10.95
CA ALA A 79 -0.77 0.58 -11.29
C ALA A 79 -1.74 -0.44 -11.92
N ILE A 80 -2.95 -0.57 -11.37
CA ILE A 80 -3.99 -1.46 -11.91
C ILE A 80 -4.48 -0.97 -13.28
N THR A 81 -4.72 0.34 -13.43
CA THR A 81 -5.19 0.94 -14.70
C THR A 81 -4.24 0.64 -15.85
N PHE A 82 -2.92 0.70 -15.61
CA PHE A 82 -1.90 0.45 -16.62
C PHE A 82 -1.31 -0.98 -16.57
N ASP A 83 -2.01 -1.91 -15.91
CA ASP A 83 -1.65 -3.33 -15.80
C ASP A 83 -0.21 -3.59 -15.29
N LYS A 84 0.25 -2.77 -14.35
CA LYS A 84 1.55 -2.88 -13.69
C LYS A 84 1.47 -3.86 -12.53
N LYS A 85 1.27 -5.14 -12.83
CA LYS A 85 0.98 -6.22 -11.87
C LYS A 85 1.96 -6.29 -10.70
N ASP A 86 3.27 -6.30 -10.97
CA ASP A 86 4.30 -6.39 -9.91
C ASP A 86 4.32 -5.16 -8.99
N ILE A 87 4.01 -3.98 -9.54
CA ILE A 87 3.91 -2.73 -8.78
C ILE A 87 2.64 -2.76 -7.92
N ALA A 88 1.49 -3.15 -8.50
CA ALA A 88 0.25 -3.30 -7.75
C ALA A 88 0.42 -4.28 -6.58
N LYS A 89 1.05 -5.43 -6.85
CA LYS A 89 1.40 -6.41 -5.81
C LYS A 89 2.28 -5.81 -4.72
N SER A 90 3.36 -5.12 -5.10
CA SER A 90 4.28 -4.52 -4.13
C SER A 90 3.59 -3.46 -3.25
N LEU A 91 2.68 -2.66 -3.82
CA LEU A 91 1.90 -1.67 -3.08
C LEU A 91 0.88 -2.33 -2.13
N ILE A 92 0.21 -3.40 -2.57
CA ILE A 92 -0.71 -4.19 -1.72
C ILE A 92 0.06 -4.82 -0.55
N ASP A 93 1.18 -5.50 -0.83
CA ASP A 93 2.03 -6.14 0.18
C ASP A 93 2.59 -5.11 1.19
N ALA A 94 2.80 -3.86 0.76
CA ALA A 94 3.22 -2.75 1.59
C ALA A 94 2.09 -2.09 2.41
N GLY A 95 0.85 -2.56 2.28
CA GLY A 95 -0.30 -2.07 3.04
C GLY A 95 -0.95 -0.80 2.47
N ALA A 96 -0.96 -0.63 1.14
CA ALA A 96 -1.76 0.41 0.50
C ALA A 96 -3.23 0.33 0.95
N ASP A 97 -3.86 1.47 1.18
CA ASP A 97 -5.27 1.54 1.61
C ASP A 97 -6.19 1.26 0.41
N LEU A 98 -6.83 0.10 0.46
CA LEU A 98 -7.69 -0.42 -0.62
C LEU A 98 -9.06 0.27 -0.68
N SER A 99 -9.40 1.09 0.32
CA SER A 99 -10.70 1.77 0.45
C SER A 99 -10.70 3.18 -0.14
N ILE A 100 -9.53 3.75 -0.46
CA ILE A 100 -9.42 5.10 -1.02
C ILE A 100 -10.11 5.17 -2.38
N LYS A 101 -10.87 6.24 -2.57
CA LYS A 101 -11.64 6.52 -3.77
C LYS A 101 -10.98 7.62 -4.61
N ASN A 102 -10.90 7.36 -5.90
CA ASN A 102 -10.55 8.38 -6.90
C ASN A 102 -11.70 9.38 -7.12
N ASN A 103 -11.56 10.29 -8.09
CA ASN A 103 -12.57 11.34 -8.32
C ASN A 103 -13.92 10.81 -8.83
N ASP A 104 -13.95 9.60 -9.41
CA ASP A 104 -15.18 8.87 -9.77
C ASP A 104 -15.82 8.14 -8.58
N GLY A 105 -15.21 8.22 -7.39
CA GLY A 105 -15.62 7.43 -6.24
C GLY A 105 -15.17 5.97 -6.31
N SER A 106 -14.38 5.60 -7.32
CA SER A 106 -13.94 4.23 -7.55
C SER A 106 -12.74 3.89 -6.68
N THR A 107 -12.80 2.73 -6.03
CA THR A 107 -11.64 2.10 -5.36
C THR A 107 -10.80 1.30 -6.34
N ALA A 108 -9.64 0.81 -5.89
CA ALA A 108 -8.82 -0.13 -6.67
C ALA A 108 -9.62 -1.33 -7.19
N LEU A 109 -10.55 -1.87 -6.40
CA LEU A 109 -11.38 -3.01 -6.81
C LEU A 109 -12.41 -2.65 -7.88
N HIS A 110 -12.97 -1.45 -7.85
CA HIS A 110 -13.85 -0.96 -8.93
C HIS A 110 -13.10 -0.89 -10.25
N VAL A 111 -11.88 -0.35 -10.23
CA VAL A 111 -11.04 -0.18 -11.42
C VAL A 111 -10.57 -1.54 -11.96
N ALA A 112 -10.12 -2.44 -11.09
CA ALA A 112 -9.73 -3.79 -11.48
C ALA A 112 -10.90 -4.56 -12.12
N ALA A 113 -12.10 -4.44 -11.54
CA ALA A 113 -13.30 -5.04 -12.09
C ALA A 113 -13.66 -4.45 -13.46
N PHE A 114 -13.72 -3.11 -13.57
CA PHE A 114 -14.08 -2.42 -14.80
C PHE A 114 -13.13 -2.76 -15.96
N PHE A 115 -11.82 -2.80 -15.73
CA PHE A 115 -10.84 -3.21 -16.76
C PHE A 115 -10.67 -4.73 -16.88
N CYS A 116 -11.48 -5.51 -16.15
CA CYS A 116 -11.50 -6.96 -16.17
C CYS A 116 -10.14 -7.62 -15.88
N LYS A 117 -9.35 -7.03 -14.98
CA LYS A 117 -8.03 -7.51 -14.58
C LYS A 117 -8.15 -8.60 -13.50
N VAL A 118 -8.38 -9.84 -13.93
CA VAL A 118 -8.63 -11.01 -13.05
C VAL A 118 -7.62 -11.12 -11.92
N GLU A 119 -6.32 -11.04 -12.24
CA GLU A 119 -5.26 -11.15 -11.25
C GLU A 119 -5.28 -10.01 -10.22
N ALA A 120 -5.54 -8.77 -10.65
CA ALA A 120 -5.66 -7.64 -9.74
C ALA A 120 -6.90 -7.77 -8.85
N VAL A 121 -8.03 -8.23 -9.38
CA VAL A 121 -9.22 -8.52 -8.57
C VAL A 121 -8.92 -9.58 -7.52
N GLN A 122 -8.22 -10.66 -7.88
CA GLN A 122 -7.84 -11.69 -6.92
C GLN A 122 -6.93 -11.14 -5.82
N MET A 123 -5.85 -10.43 -6.19
CA MET A 123 -4.92 -9.84 -5.21
C MET A 123 -5.62 -8.89 -4.22
N LEU A 124 -6.55 -8.07 -4.72
CA LEU A 124 -7.30 -7.13 -3.88
C LEU A 124 -8.26 -7.85 -2.93
N LEU A 125 -8.96 -8.89 -3.40
CA LEU A 125 -9.86 -9.70 -2.57
C LEU A 125 -9.08 -10.46 -1.49
N ASP A 126 -7.94 -11.06 -1.85
CA ASP A 126 -7.07 -11.75 -0.91
C ASP A 126 -6.51 -10.81 0.16
N ALA A 127 -6.28 -9.53 -0.20
CA ALA A 127 -5.88 -8.47 0.72
C ALA A 127 -7.05 -7.83 1.50
N GLY A 128 -8.29 -8.31 1.33
CA GLY A 128 -9.45 -7.88 2.11
C GLY A 128 -10.15 -6.61 1.60
N ALA A 129 -10.02 -6.27 0.32
CA ALA A 129 -10.77 -5.17 -0.27
C ALA A 129 -12.30 -5.37 -0.13
N ASP A 130 -13.01 -4.34 0.32
CA ASP A 130 -14.48 -4.40 0.45
C ASP A 130 -15.17 -4.30 -0.92
N LYS A 131 -15.76 -5.41 -1.35
CA LYS A 131 -16.53 -5.52 -2.60
C LYS A 131 -17.92 -4.88 -2.56
N ASN A 132 -18.34 -4.31 -1.43
CA ASN A 132 -19.66 -3.68 -1.27
C ASN A 132 -19.61 -2.15 -1.30
N LEU A 133 -18.42 -1.55 -1.34
CA LEU A 133 -18.28 -0.11 -1.47
C LEU A 133 -18.92 0.36 -2.78
N LYS A 134 -19.65 1.48 -2.73
CA LYS A 134 -20.24 2.10 -3.91
C LYS A 134 -19.42 3.30 -4.38
N ASN A 135 -19.23 3.43 -5.68
CA ASN A 135 -18.65 4.62 -6.30
C ASN A 135 -19.68 5.77 -6.40
N ASN A 136 -19.31 6.89 -7.04
CA ASN A 136 -20.18 8.06 -7.14
C ASN A 136 -21.42 7.81 -8.03
N TYR A 137 -21.41 6.74 -8.83
CA TYR A 137 -22.52 6.30 -9.65
C TYR A 137 -23.44 5.30 -8.91
N GLY A 138 -23.16 5.02 -7.64
CA GLY A 138 -23.94 4.10 -6.81
C GLY A 138 -23.69 2.62 -7.11
N ALA A 139 -22.68 2.30 -7.93
CA ALA A 139 -22.31 0.95 -8.32
C ALA A 139 -21.20 0.39 -7.41
N THR A 140 -21.35 -0.87 -7.01
CA THR A 140 -20.28 -1.71 -6.47
C THR A 140 -19.30 -2.16 -7.57
N PRO A 141 -18.12 -2.70 -7.23
CA PRO A 141 -17.20 -3.27 -8.23
C PRO A 141 -17.85 -4.30 -9.15
N ARG A 142 -18.76 -5.15 -8.64
CA ARG A 142 -19.48 -6.10 -9.49
C ARG A 142 -20.41 -5.41 -10.47
N GLU A 143 -21.07 -4.34 -10.02
CA GLU A 143 -22.04 -3.59 -10.82
C GLU A 143 -21.39 -2.75 -11.92
N THR A 144 -20.09 -2.44 -11.87
CA THR A 144 -19.38 -1.73 -12.95
C THR A 144 -19.23 -2.54 -14.24
N ILE A 145 -19.42 -3.86 -14.18
CA ILE A 145 -19.33 -4.78 -15.33
C ILE A 145 -20.68 -5.44 -15.69
N VAL A 146 -21.78 -4.97 -15.10
CA VAL A 146 -23.12 -5.41 -15.49
C VAL A 146 -23.48 -4.78 -16.85
N GLY A 147 -24.22 -5.53 -17.67
CA GLY A 147 -24.55 -5.14 -19.04
C GLY A 147 -23.73 -5.88 -20.10
N SER A 148 -24.15 -5.80 -21.35
CA SER A 148 -23.48 -6.48 -22.44
C SER A 148 -22.15 -5.80 -22.78
N PHE A 149 -21.16 -6.57 -23.23
CA PHE A 149 -19.89 -5.99 -23.66
C PHE A 149 -20.09 -5.01 -24.83
N ALA A 150 -21.03 -5.30 -25.74
CA ALA A 150 -21.36 -4.44 -26.86
C ALA A 150 -21.77 -3.01 -26.44
N GLU A 151 -22.49 -2.85 -25.32
CA GLU A 151 -22.93 -1.54 -24.82
C GLU A 151 -21.77 -0.70 -24.27
N VAL A 152 -20.79 -1.35 -23.64
CA VAL A 152 -19.66 -0.67 -22.99
C VAL A 152 -18.40 -0.61 -23.85
N LYS A 153 -18.32 -1.41 -24.92
CA LYS A 153 -17.19 -1.44 -25.85
C LYS A 153 -16.76 -0.05 -26.35
N PRO A 154 -17.68 0.86 -26.74
CA PRO A 154 -17.29 2.21 -27.16
C PRO A 154 -16.56 3.02 -26.08
N ILE A 155 -16.85 2.75 -24.79
CA ILE A 155 -16.17 3.41 -23.67
C ILE A 155 -14.72 2.92 -23.59
N TYR A 156 -14.47 1.62 -23.70
CA TYR A 156 -13.11 1.08 -23.71
C TYR A 156 -12.32 1.56 -24.93
N GLU A 157 -12.94 1.63 -26.10
CA GLU A 157 -12.30 2.16 -27.32
C GLU A 157 -11.92 3.64 -27.16
N MET A 158 -12.83 4.45 -26.60
CA MET A 158 -12.55 5.86 -26.27
C MET A 158 -11.37 5.98 -25.30
N MET A 159 -11.34 5.17 -24.23
CA MET A 159 -10.26 5.18 -23.26
C MET A 159 -8.93 4.74 -23.87
N GLN A 160 -8.94 3.69 -24.70
CA GLN A 160 -7.76 3.24 -25.44
C GLN A 160 -7.22 4.33 -26.37
N GLN A 161 -8.11 5.09 -27.03
CA GLN A 161 -7.71 6.21 -27.88
C GLN A 161 -7.07 7.36 -27.08
N GLN A 162 -7.65 7.72 -25.93
CA GLN A 162 -7.18 8.85 -25.12
C GLN A 162 -5.93 8.52 -24.30
N LEU A 163 -5.87 7.32 -23.72
CA LEU A 163 -4.85 6.91 -22.76
C LEU A 163 -3.81 5.95 -23.36
N GLY A 164 -4.04 5.45 -24.58
CA GLY A 164 -3.08 4.62 -25.31
C GLY A 164 -1.68 5.27 -25.44
N PRO A 165 -1.56 6.56 -25.82
CA PRO A 165 -0.27 7.23 -25.92
C PRO A 165 0.55 7.28 -24.62
N ILE A 166 -0.12 7.16 -23.47
CA ILE A 166 0.53 7.14 -22.15
C ILE A 166 0.64 5.72 -21.57
N GLY A 167 0.38 4.70 -22.40
CA GLY A 167 0.65 3.29 -22.08
C GLY A 167 -0.56 2.47 -21.65
N LEU A 168 -1.80 2.97 -21.78
CA LEU A 168 -2.97 2.11 -21.59
C LEU A 168 -3.05 1.10 -22.74
N GLN A 169 -3.17 -0.18 -22.39
CA GLN A 169 -3.35 -1.25 -23.36
C GLN A 169 -4.51 -2.14 -22.93
N LEU A 170 -5.57 -2.12 -23.73
CA LEU A 170 -6.77 -2.93 -23.55
C LEU A 170 -6.81 -3.99 -24.65
N ASP A 171 -6.83 -5.25 -24.24
CA ASP A 171 -7.25 -6.36 -25.08
C ASP A 171 -8.77 -6.51 -24.93
N LEU A 172 -9.51 -6.06 -25.93
CA LEU A 172 -10.98 -6.06 -25.88
C LEU A 172 -11.56 -7.48 -25.89
N GLU A 173 -10.87 -8.45 -26.49
CA GLU A 173 -11.29 -9.85 -26.48
C GLU A 173 -11.11 -10.44 -25.07
N GLU A 174 -9.97 -10.15 -24.42
CA GLU A 174 -9.74 -10.53 -23.04
C GLU A 174 -10.75 -9.87 -22.09
N VAL A 175 -11.01 -8.57 -22.26
CA VAL A 175 -11.99 -7.83 -21.45
C VAL A 175 -13.36 -8.48 -21.59
N GLU A 176 -13.82 -8.79 -22.81
CA GLU A 176 -15.12 -9.46 -23.01
C GLU A 176 -15.15 -10.85 -22.36
N ALA A 177 -14.12 -11.67 -22.61
CA ALA A 177 -14.06 -13.06 -22.17
C ALA A 177 -14.00 -13.21 -20.64
N THR A 178 -13.41 -12.25 -19.94
CA THR A 178 -13.15 -12.34 -18.50
C THR A 178 -14.25 -11.73 -17.62
N ARG A 179 -15.17 -10.92 -18.17
CA ARG A 179 -16.30 -10.34 -17.41
C ARG A 179 -17.09 -11.36 -16.58
N PRO A 180 -17.47 -12.54 -17.10
CA PRO A 180 -18.19 -13.52 -16.29
C PRO A 180 -17.37 -14.02 -15.08
N THR A 181 -16.07 -14.22 -15.27
CA THR A 181 -15.15 -14.63 -14.19
C THR A 181 -15.10 -13.56 -13.10
N ILE A 182 -14.93 -12.29 -13.47
CA ILE A 182 -14.94 -11.17 -12.52
C ILE A 182 -16.28 -11.10 -11.76
N ALA A 183 -17.41 -11.29 -12.45
CA ALA A 183 -18.72 -11.25 -11.83
C ALA A 183 -18.91 -12.34 -10.77
N VAL A 184 -18.32 -13.53 -10.96
CA VAL A 184 -18.32 -14.63 -9.99
C VAL A 184 -17.39 -14.33 -8.81
N MET A 185 -16.20 -13.77 -9.06
CA MET A 185 -15.27 -13.39 -7.98
C MET A 185 -15.88 -12.35 -7.03
N LEU A 186 -16.72 -11.47 -7.55
CA LEU A 186 -17.33 -10.36 -6.82
C LEU A 186 -18.75 -10.67 -6.31
N GLN A 187 -19.23 -11.91 -6.44
CA GLN A 187 -20.58 -12.32 -6.01
C GLN A 187 -20.78 -12.28 -4.49
#